data_AF-A0A3C0NH94-F1
#
_entry.id   AF-A0A3C0NH94-F1
#
_cell.length_a   1.000
_cell.length_b   1.000
_cell.length_c   1.000
_cell.angle_alpha   90.00
_cell.angle_beta   90.00
_cell.angle_gamma   90.00
#
_symmetry.space_group_name_H-M   'P 1'
#
loop_
_entity.id
_entity.type
_entity.pdbx_description
1 polymer ?
#
loop_
_entity_poly.entity_id
_entity_poly.type
_entity_poly.pdbx_seq_one_letter_code
_entity_poly.pdbx_strand_id
1 'polypeptide(L)'
;INPSLGNQPSGVNPSPRDTILLNWTITNPKQLKQLKLIGRAPDGSVNSELKRFDFSKGIPNVLKNFCNLQEELTCKNVPTDARTPGDYVFEITADSNKESGENTISLKTDTIKIKPNIVPLKIVQLKVNDQAADTKYFIPLNSSKPIRFATISWQVEGGKDMKIELLPSPGKIPPVGCIIYPLSQQPSSQT
;
A
#
# COMPACT_ATOMS: atom_id res chain seq x y z
N ILE A 1 9.23 29.81 -12.68
CA ILE A 1 7.85 29.72 -13.21
C ILE A 1 7.22 28.47 -12.62
N ASN A 2 6.16 28.64 -11.83
CA ASN A 2 5.34 27.57 -11.25
C ASN A 2 4.67 26.74 -12.37
N PRO A 3 4.31 25.48 -12.10
CA PRO A 3 2.94 25.11 -12.43
C PRO A 3 2.24 24.31 -11.33
N SER A 4 0.97 24.65 -11.16
CA SER A 4 0.03 24.03 -10.23
C SER A 4 -1.05 23.21 -10.96
N LEU A 5 -1.49 22.17 -10.24
CA LEU A 5 -2.84 21.58 -10.15
C LEU A 5 -3.48 20.81 -11.32
N GLY A 6 -3.85 19.56 -11.02
CA GLY A 6 -4.92 18.80 -11.67
C GLY A 6 -5.34 17.61 -10.78
N ASN A 7 -6.46 17.75 -10.06
CA ASN A 7 -7.13 16.67 -9.33
C ASN A 7 -7.86 15.75 -10.32
N GLN A 8 -7.77 14.42 -10.15
CA GLN A 8 -8.73 13.45 -10.69
C GLN A 8 -8.92 12.28 -9.70
N PRO A 9 -10.11 11.64 -9.69
CA PRO A 9 -10.66 10.90 -8.56
C PRO A 9 -10.14 9.46 -8.45
N SER A 10 -10.12 8.98 -7.21
CA SER A 10 -9.67 7.65 -6.81
C SER A 10 -10.57 6.53 -7.31
N GLY A 11 -10.17 5.91 -8.43
CA GLY A 11 -10.50 4.54 -8.81
C GLY A 11 -9.20 3.82 -9.15
N VAL A 12 -8.50 3.29 -8.14
CA VAL A 12 -7.13 2.79 -8.32
C VAL A 12 -7.15 1.37 -8.89
N ASN A 13 -7.14 1.28 -10.22
CA ASN A 13 -6.37 0.23 -10.89
C ASN A 13 -4.89 0.42 -10.52
N PRO A 14 -4.15 -0.61 -10.11
CA PRO A 14 -2.75 -0.45 -9.70
C PRO A 14 -1.92 0.05 -10.88
N SER A 15 -1.40 1.26 -10.76
CA SER A 15 -0.56 1.88 -11.79
C SER A 15 0.88 1.34 -11.68
N PRO A 16 1.68 1.39 -12.76
CA PRO A 16 3.12 1.07 -12.71
C PRO A 16 3.96 1.92 -11.74
N ARG A 17 3.39 2.97 -11.12
CA ARG A 17 4.11 3.92 -10.25
C ARG A 17 4.30 3.44 -8.81
N ASP A 18 3.72 2.31 -8.41
CA ASP A 18 3.72 1.83 -7.02
C ASP A 18 4.66 0.65 -6.78
N THR A 19 5.76 0.53 -7.53
CA THR A 19 6.74 -0.53 -7.36
C THR A 19 8.16 0.00 -7.51
N ILE A 20 9.12 -0.71 -6.93
CA ILE A 20 10.54 -0.37 -7.13
C ILE A 20 10.90 -0.62 -8.61
N LEU A 21 11.56 0.37 -9.22
CA LEU A 21 12.08 0.30 -10.58
C LEU A 21 13.60 0.19 -10.52
N LEU A 22 14.15 -0.75 -11.29
CA LEU A 22 15.58 -1.01 -11.32
C LEU A 22 16.18 -0.66 -12.68
N ASN A 23 17.43 -0.19 -12.62
CA ASN A 23 18.26 0.09 -13.79
C ASN A 23 19.54 -0.73 -13.67
N TRP A 24 19.98 -1.32 -14.77
CA TRP A 24 21.26 -2.01 -14.83
C TRP A 24 21.83 -2.05 -16.24
N THR A 25 23.14 -2.28 -16.32
CA THR A 25 23.88 -2.44 -17.56
C THR A 25 24.73 -3.69 -17.49
N ILE A 26 24.74 -4.46 -18.58
CA ILE A 26 25.59 -5.65 -18.72
C ILE A 26 26.57 -5.40 -19.86
N THR A 27 27.85 -5.41 -19.50
CA THR A 27 28.96 -5.39 -20.46
C THR A 27 29.11 -6.79 -21.06
N ASN A 28 29.44 -6.87 -22.35
CA ASN A 28 29.57 -8.14 -23.09
C ASN A 28 28.30 -9.02 -23.12
N PRO A 29 27.14 -8.48 -23.56
CA PRO A 29 25.87 -9.21 -23.53
C PRO A 29 25.83 -10.49 -24.38
N LYS A 30 26.76 -10.68 -25.33
CA LYS A 30 26.90 -11.91 -26.13
C LYS A 30 27.25 -13.16 -25.30
N GLN A 31 27.80 -12.98 -24.10
CA GLN A 31 28.14 -14.07 -23.19
C GLN A 31 27.00 -14.38 -22.20
N LEU A 32 25.98 -13.53 -22.15
CA LEU A 32 24.89 -13.65 -21.19
C LEU A 32 23.98 -14.82 -21.56
N LYS A 33 23.88 -15.80 -20.66
CA LYS A 33 22.95 -16.92 -20.78
C LYS A 33 21.65 -16.64 -20.04
N GLN A 34 21.76 -16.19 -18.80
CA GLN A 34 20.61 -16.01 -17.92
C GLN A 34 20.84 -14.87 -16.92
N LEU A 35 19.78 -14.15 -16.58
CA LEU A 35 19.74 -13.29 -15.39
C LEU A 35 18.79 -13.85 -14.35
N LYS A 36 19.18 -13.72 -13.08
CA LYS A 36 18.35 -13.96 -11.91
C LYS A 36 18.19 -12.63 -11.18
N LEU A 37 16.96 -12.27 -10.83
CA LEU A 37 16.66 -11.10 -10.01
C LEU A 37 15.85 -11.56 -8.81
N ILE A 38 16.28 -11.22 -7.60
CA ILE A 38 15.57 -11.54 -6.36
C ILE A 38 15.66 -10.36 -5.40
N GLY A 39 14.59 -10.10 -4.65
CA GLY A 39 14.62 -9.12 -3.55
C GLY A 39 14.57 -9.81 -2.19
N ARG A 40 15.43 -9.36 -1.28
CA ARG A 40 15.50 -9.85 0.09
C ARG A 40 15.44 -8.70 1.08
N ALA A 41 14.92 -8.95 2.27
CA ALA A 41 15.12 -8.04 3.39
C ALA A 41 16.58 -8.12 3.89
N PRO A 42 17.04 -7.14 4.71
CA PRO A 42 18.39 -7.15 5.27
C PRO A 42 18.73 -8.39 6.10
N ASP A 43 17.73 -9.10 6.63
CA ASP A 43 17.88 -10.37 7.35
C ASP A 43 18.04 -11.60 6.42
N GLY A 44 18.01 -11.39 5.10
CA GLY A 44 18.13 -12.43 4.08
C GLY A 44 16.82 -13.10 3.69
N SER A 45 15.70 -12.83 4.36
CA SER A 45 14.38 -13.35 3.99
C SER A 45 13.94 -12.83 2.62
N VAL A 46 13.25 -13.66 1.84
CA VAL A 46 12.79 -13.28 0.49
C VAL A 46 11.49 -12.48 0.62
N ASN A 47 11.48 -11.27 0.08
CA ASN A 47 10.31 -10.39 0.05
C ASN A 47 9.97 -9.87 -1.36
N SER A 48 10.75 -10.27 -2.38
CA SER A 48 10.40 -10.16 -3.79
C SER A 48 10.91 -11.41 -4.51
N GLU A 49 10.02 -12.04 -5.28
CA GLU A 49 10.23 -13.39 -5.80
C GLU A 49 11.38 -13.47 -6.81
N LEU A 50 12.01 -14.65 -6.88
CA LEU A 50 13.08 -14.92 -7.84
C LEU A 50 12.54 -14.94 -9.27
N LYS A 51 12.94 -13.95 -10.09
CA LYS A 51 12.69 -13.89 -11.52
C LYS A 51 13.89 -14.39 -12.28
N ARG A 52 13.66 -15.23 -13.30
CA ARG A 52 14.69 -15.75 -14.20
C ARG A 52 14.41 -15.26 -15.61
N PHE A 53 15.43 -14.72 -16.27
CA PHE A 53 15.36 -14.21 -17.62
C PHE A 53 16.35 -14.99 -18.48
N ASP A 54 15.84 -15.76 -19.43
CA ASP A 54 16.65 -16.54 -20.37
C ASP A 54 17.02 -15.68 -21.59
N PHE A 55 18.32 -15.49 -21.81
CA PHE A 55 18.88 -14.71 -22.91
C PHE A 55 19.41 -15.57 -24.06
N SER A 56 19.25 -16.90 -23.99
CA SER A 56 19.72 -17.84 -25.04
C SER A 56 19.14 -17.56 -26.42
N LYS A 57 17.98 -16.89 -26.49
CA LYS A 57 17.29 -16.49 -27.73
C LYS A 57 17.21 -14.97 -27.91
N GLY A 58 18.10 -14.22 -27.27
CA GLY A 58 18.07 -12.76 -27.22
C GLY A 58 17.25 -12.21 -26.06
N ILE A 59 16.84 -10.94 -26.12
CA ILE A 59 16.13 -10.27 -25.01
C ILE A 59 14.74 -10.94 -24.79
N PRO A 60 14.44 -11.45 -23.59
CA PRO A 60 13.14 -12.02 -23.28
C PRO A 60 12.00 -11.00 -23.46
N ASN A 61 10.81 -11.46 -23.87
CA ASN A 61 9.66 -10.60 -24.17
C ASN A 61 9.32 -9.61 -23.03
N VAL A 62 9.40 -10.07 -21.78
CA VAL A 62 9.10 -9.25 -20.59
C VAL A 62 10.08 -8.08 -20.40
N LEU A 63 11.26 -8.14 -21.02
CA LEU A 63 12.31 -7.12 -20.93
C LEU A 63 12.41 -6.24 -22.20
N LYS A 64 11.74 -6.58 -23.30
CA LYS A 64 11.87 -5.87 -24.58
C LYS A 64 11.55 -4.38 -24.51
N ASN A 65 10.58 -4.00 -23.68
CA ASN A 65 10.17 -2.60 -23.52
C ASN A 65 11.07 -1.81 -22.55
N PHE A 66 11.98 -2.49 -21.86
CA PHE A 66 12.82 -1.89 -20.82
C PHE A 66 14.31 -1.94 -21.17
N CYS A 67 14.70 -2.88 -22.03
CA CYS A 67 16.09 -3.15 -22.36
C CYS A 67 16.40 -2.83 -23.82
N ASN A 68 17.52 -2.16 -24.05
CA ASN A 68 18.08 -1.90 -25.36
C ASN A 68 19.43 -2.63 -25.46
N LEU A 69 19.63 -3.38 -26.54
CA LEU A 69 20.87 -4.10 -26.82
C LEU A 69 21.62 -3.41 -27.95
N GLN A 70 22.77 -2.82 -27.63
CA GLN A 70 23.73 -2.25 -28.57
C GLN A 70 25.08 -2.94 -28.37
N GLU A 71 26.13 -2.20 -28.00
CA GLU A 71 27.40 -2.78 -27.51
C GLU A 71 27.24 -3.40 -26.12
N GLU A 72 26.39 -2.78 -25.31
CA GLU A 72 25.98 -3.22 -23.98
C GLU A 72 24.48 -3.49 -23.95
N LEU A 73 24.03 -4.30 -22.98
CA LEU A 73 22.62 -4.43 -22.67
C LEU A 73 22.27 -3.45 -21.56
N THR A 74 21.55 -2.39 -21.89
CA THR A 74 21.08 -1.39 -20.93
C THR A 74 19.60 -1.60 -20.66
N CYS A 75 19.24 -1.88 -19.41
CA CYS A 75 17.87 -2.04 -18.95
C CYS A 75 17.50 -0.87 -18.01
N LYS A 76 16.40 -0.18 -18.32
CA LYS A 76 15.91 0.97 -17.55
C LYS A 76 14.46 0.77 -17.12
N ASN A 77 14.16 1.24 -15.92
CA ASN A 77 12.84 1.24 -15.32
C ASN A 77 12.19 -0.15 -15.29
N VAL A 78 12.98 -1.21 -15.05
CA VAL A 78 12.43 -2.56 -14.99
C VAL A 78 11.64 -2.71 -13.69
N PRO A 79 10.33 -3.00 -13.76
CA PRO A 79 9.51 -3.08 -12.57
C PRO A 79 9.78 -4.37 -11.79
N THR A 80 9.92 -4.24 -10.48
CA THR A 80 9.91 -5.37 -9.55
C THR A 80 8.47 -5.73 -9.17
N ASP A 81 8.31 -6.74 -8.33
CA ASP A 81 7.07 -7.11 -7.64
C ASP A 81 6.98 -6.51 -6.22
N ALA A 82 8.00 -5.76 -5.79
CA ALA A 82 8.04 -5.11 -4.48
C ALA A 82 7.08 -3.93 -4.41
N ARG A 83 5.91 -4.18 -3.82
CA ARG A 83 4.81 -3.21 -3.68
C ARG A 83 4.40 -2.95 -2.23
N THR A 84 4.84 -3.79 -1.31
CA THR A 84 4.43 -3.70 0.11
C THR A 84 5.47 -2.92 0.91
N PRO A 85 5.04 -2.21 1.97
CA PRO A 85 5.96 -1.55 2.89
C PRO A 85 6.98 -2.53 3.45
N GLY A 86 8.24 -2.11 3.52
CA GLY A 86 9.35 -2.95 3.93
C GLY A 86 10.69 -2.48 3.40
N ASP A 87 11.74 -3.19 3.81
CA ASP A 87 13.12 -2.98 3.38
C ASP A 87 13.51 -4.03 2.34
N TYR A 88 14.10 -3.58 1.23
CA TYR A 88 14.44 -4.42 0.08
C TYR A 88 15.90 -4.21 -0.33
N VAL A 89 16.61 -5.31 -0.55
CA VAL A 89 17.91 -5.39 -1.19
C VAL A 89 17.74 -6.29 -2.41
N PHE A 90 17.90 -5.72 -3.60
CA PHE A 90 17.80 -6.50 -4.84
C PHE A 90 19.17 -7.04 -5.22
N GLU A 91 19.20 -8.32 -5.55
CA GLU A 91 20.36 -9.00 -6.09
C GLU A 91 20.07 -9.39 -7.54
N ILE A 92 20.95 -8.95 -8.45
CA ILE A 92 20.96 -9.38 -9.84
C ILE A 92 22.18 -10.27 -10.08
N THR A 93 21.94 -11.47 -10.58
CA THR A 93 22.98 -12.45 -10.87
C THR A 93 22.98 -12.78 -12.37
N ALA A 94 24.11 -12.58 -13.02
CA ALA A 94 24.33 -12.87 -14.44
C ALA A 94 25.13 -14.17 -14.60
N ASP A 95 24.52 -15.15 -15.24
CA ASP A 95 25.17 -16.41 -15.61
C ASP A 95 25.71 -16.31 -17.05
N SER A 96 27.00 -16.66 -17.22
CA SER A 96 27.70 -16.65 -18.51
C SER A 96 27.67 -18.02 -19.20
N ASN A 97 27.84 -18.02 -20.53
CA ASN A 97 28.01 -19.21 -21.34
C ASN A 97 29.48 -19.66 -21.53
N LYS A 98 30.44 -18.96 -20.91
CA LYS A 98 31.86 -19.31 -21.00
C LYS A 98 32.17 -20.62 -20.27
N GLU A 99 33.07 -21.42 -20.85
CA GLU A 99 33.52 -22.69 -20.29
C GLU A 99 34.70 -22.54 -19.29
N SER A 100 35.36 -21.37 -19.23
CA SER A 100 36.46 -21.13 -18.28
C SER A 100 36.29 -19.82 -17.51
N GLY A 101 36.23 -19.90 -16.17
CA GLY A 101 36.22 -18.77 -15.24
C GLY A 101 35.08 -18.80 -14.22
N GLU A 102 34.94 -17.71 -13.46
CA GLU A 102 33.78 -17.48 -12.58
C GLU A 102 32.56 -17.23 -13.49
N ASN A 103 31.72 -18.25 -13.64
CA ASN A 103 30.61 -18.26 -14.62
C ASN A 103 29.41 -17.40 -14.19
N THR A 104 29.52 -16.71 -13.05
CA THR A 104 28.41 -16.04 -12.40
C THR A 104 28.91 -14.74 -11.77
N ILE A 105 28.29 -13.62 -12.10
CA ILE A 105 28.56 -12.32 -11.46
C ILE A 105 27.29 -11.88 -10.74
N SER A 106 27.41 -11.38 -9.50
CA SER A 106 26.27 -10.88 -8.74
C SER A 106 26.50 -9.45 -8.28
N LEU A 107 25.46 -8.61 -8.38
CA LEU A 107 25.44 -7.24 -7.88
C LEU A 107 24.22 -7.02 -7.00
N LYS A 108 24.40 -6.20 -5.96
CA LYS A 108 23.33 -5.85 -5.01
C LYS A 108 23.09 -4.35 -4.99
N THR A 109 21.84 -3.96 -4.79
CA THR A 109 21.51 -2.58 -4.46
C THR A 109 21.82 -2.29 -2.99
N ASP A 110 21.84 -1.02 -2.63
CA ASP A 110 21.63 -0.62 -1.23
C ASP A 110 20.21 -0.97 -0.78
N THR A 111 19.95 -0.86 0.53
CA THR A 111 18.61 -1.05 1.09
C THR A 111 17.66 0.04 0.62
N ILE A 112 16.59 -0.36 -0.05
CA ILE A 112 15.49 0.49 -0.49
C ILE A 112 14.30 0.29 0.44
N LYS A 113 13.77 1.38 1.01
CA LYS A 113 12.65 1.36 1.97
C LYS A 113 11.37 1.83 1.33
N ILE A 114 10.36 0.96 1.27
CA ILE A 114 8.98 1.36 0.97
C ILE A 114 8.30 1.71 2.29
N LYS A 115 7.93 2.99 2.47
CA LYS A 115 7.23 3.44 3.68
C LYS A 115 5.73 3.11 3.58
N PRO A 116 5.09 2.72 4.70
CA PRO A 116 3.64 2.63 4.75
C PRO A 116 3.01 3.98 4.42
N ASN A 117 1.97 3.95 3.58
CA ASN A 117 1.10 5.10 3.40
C ASN A 117 0.09 5.12 4.55
N ILE A 118 0.39 5.90 5.60
CA ILE A 118 -0.47 6.00 6.78
C ILE A 118 -1.53 7.06 6.52
N VAL A 119 -2.78 6.62 6.28
CA VAL A 119 -3.93 7.51 6.26
C VAL A 119 -4.37 7.77 7.70
N PRO A 120 -4.34 9.02 8.19
CA PRO A 120 -4.68 9.32 9.58
C PRO A 120 -6.15 8.99 9.88
N LEU A 121 -6.40 8.46 11.07
CA LEU A 121 -7.75 8.23 11.59
C LEU A 121 -8.32 9.54 12.12
N LYS A 122 -9.49 9.94 11.64
CA LYS A 122 -10.13 11.20 12.03
C LYS A 122 -11.64 11.05 12.11
N ILE A 123 -12.23 11.42 13.26
CA ILE A 123 -13.66 11.68 13.34
C ILE A 123 -13.92 13.04 12.68
N VAL A 124 -14.51 13.03 11.50
CA VAL A 124 -14.86 14.24 10.74
C VAL A 124 -16.11 14.87 11.32
N GLN A 125 -17.07 14.03 11.69
CA GLN A 125 -18.33 14.47 12.25
C GLN A 125 -18.86 13.44 13.24
N LEU A 126 -19.38 13.92 14.36
CA LEU A 126 -20.23 13.19 15.27
C LEU A 126 -21.34 14.12 15.72
N LYS A 127 -22.58 13.70 15.57
CA LYS A 127 -23.75 14.47 15.98
C LYS A 127 -24.70 13.61 16.78
N VAL A 128 -25.36 14.24 17.74
CA VAL A 128 -26.52 13.69 18.46
C VAL A 128 -27.67 14.66 18.25
N ASN A 129 -28.79 14.16 17.71
CA ASN A 129 -29.97 14.97 17.35
C ASN A 129 -29.60 16.19 16.50
N ASP A 130 -28.80 15.96 15.44
CA ASP A 130 -28.27 16.98 14.52
C ASP A 130 -27.33 18.04 15.11
N GLN A 131 -27.09 18.00 16.42
CA GLN A 131 -26.14 18.87 17.10
C GLN A 131 -24.77 18.22 17.16
N ALA A 132 -23.71 19.00 16.91
CA ALA A 132 -22.34 18.52 17.07
C ALA A 132 -22.14 18.00 18.50
N ALA A 133 -21.64 16.78 18.62
CA ALA A 133 -21.42 16.15 19.90
C ALA A 133 -19.99 16.39 20.38
N ASP A 134 -19.86 16.99 21.57
CA ASP A 134 -18.61 16.99 22.31
C ASP A 134 -18.37 15.61 22.96
N THR A 135 -17.29 15.47 23.72
CA THR A 135 -16.94 14.21 24.43
C THR A 135 -18.03 13.74 25.40
N LYS A 136 -18.95 14.62 25.80
CA LYS A 136 -20.13 14.30 26.61
C LYS A 136 -21.35 15.02 26.06
N TYR A 137 -22.44 14.28 25.91
CA TYR A 137 -23.74 14.82 25.54
C TYR A 137 -24.77 14.48 26.62
N PHE A 138 -25.49 15.49 27.11
CA PHE A 138 -26.48 15.33 28.18
C PHE A 138 -27.89 15.37 27.60
N ILE A 139 -28.70 14.35 27.92
CA ILE A 139 -30.10 14.31 27.55
C ILE A 139 -30.93 14.52 28.82
N PRO A 140 -31.68 15.63 28.94
CA PRO A 140 -32.52 15.87 30.10
C PRO A 140 -33.69 14.88 30.10
N LEU A 141 -33.84 14.12 31.19
CA LEU A 141 -35.00 13.27 31.40
C LEU A 141 -36.17 14.15 31.87
N ASN A 142 -37.20 14.31 31.04
CA ASN A 142 -38.43 15.03 31.38
C ASN A 142 -39.62 14.06 31.41
N SER A 143 -40.20 13.82 32.59
CA SER A 143 -41.31 12.89 32.79
C SER A 143 -42.60 13.28 32.03
N SER A 144 -42.76 14.55 31.67
CA SER A 144 -43.93 15.05 30.92
C SER A 144 -43.77 14.85 29.40
N LYS A 145 -42.54 14.69 28.90
CA LYS A 145 -42.22 14.39 27.49
C LYS A 145 -40.96 13.50 27.43
N PRO A 146 -41.09 12.18 27.67
CA PRO A 146 -39.94 11.30 27.74
C PRO A 146 -39.28 11.15 26.38
N ILE A 147 -37.98 11.48 26.30
CA ILE A 147 -37.14 11.22 25.13
C ILE A 147 -36.75 9.75 25.20
N ARG A 148 -37.19 8.96 24.21
CA ARG A 148 -36.92 7.50 24.16
C ARG A 148 -35.81 7.13 23.20
N PHE A 149 -35.40 8.06 22.34
CA PHE A 149 -34.42 7.81 21.29
C PHE A 149 -33.56 9.05 21.05
N ALA A 150 -32.33 8.83 20.62
CA ALA A 150 -31.44 9.85 20.09
C ALA A 150 -30.99 9.45 18.69
N THR A 151 -30.92 10.40 17.76
CA THR A 151 -30.33 10.16 16.45
C THR A 151 -28.83 10.41 16.55
N ILE A 152 -28.02 9.38 16.32
CA ILE A 152 -26.55 9.49 16.31
C ILE A 152 -26.07 9.36 14.88
N SER A 153 -25.39 10.37 14.35
CA SER A 153 -24.81 10.34 13.00
C SER A 153 -23.32 10.64 13.03
N TRP A 154 -22.55 9.98 12.18
CA TRP A 154 -21.10 10.11 12.15
C TRP A 154 -20.52 10.03 10.75
N GLN A 155 -19.31 10.58 10.63
CA GLN A 155 -18.41 10.41 9.51
C GLN A 155 -16.99 10.31 10.05
N VAL A 156 -16.29 9.25 9.66
CA VAL A 156 -14.90 8.98 10.06
C VAL A 156 -14.08 8.72 8.80
N GLU A 157 -12.90 9.31 8.74
CA GLU A 157 -11.90 9.09 7.70
C GLU A 157 -10.73 8.25 8.25
N GLY A 158 -10.17 7.40 7.41
CA GLY A 158 -9.10 6.50 7.80
C GLY A 158 -8.61 5.57 6.68
N GLY A 159 -7.60 4.77 7.00
CA GLY A 159 -7.06 3.76 6.09
C GLY A 159 -8.00 2.57 5.86
N LYS A 160 -7.63 1.71 4.92
CA LYS A 160 -8.41 0.53 4.49
C LYS A 160 -8.75 -0.44 5.63
N ASP A 161 -7.89 -0.50 6.65
CA ASP A 161 -8.03 -1.41 7.79
C ASP A 161 -8.67 -0.76 9.03
N MET A 162 -9.23 0.47 8.87
CA MET A 162 -9.94 1.16 9.93
C MET A 162 -11.15 0.35 10.41
N LYS A 163 -11.30 0.27 11.74
CA LYS A 163 -12.46 -0.31 12.42
C LYS A 163 -13.08 0.76 13.30
N ILE A 164 -14.40 0.87 13.25
CA ILE A 164 -15.16 1.84 14.04
C ILE A 164 -16.20 1.07 14.81
N GLU A 165 -16.31 1.39 16.09
CA GLU A 165 -17.26 0.77 17.00
C GLU A 165 -18.06 1.86 17.71
N LEU A 166 -19.36 1.64 17.80
CA LEU A 166 -20.26 2.42 18.61
C LEU A 166 -20.73 1.54 19.77
N LEU A 167 -20.25 1.88 20.96
CA LEU A 167 -20.55 1.16 22.20
C LEU A 167 -21.70 1.85 22.96
N PRO A 168 -22.55 1.08 23.67
CA PRO A 168 -22.49 -0.38 23.83
C PRO A 168 -23.03 -1.19 22.62
N SER A 169 -23.93 -0.62 21.83
CA SER A 169 -24.60 -1.27 20.68
C SER A 169 -24.67 -0.28 19.51
N PRO A 170 -24.54 -0.70 18.24
CA PRO A 170 -24.45 -2.08 17.73
C PRO A 170 -23.03 -2.68 17.67
N GLY A 171 -22.02 -2.02 18.24
CA GLY A 171 -20.63 -2.43 18.08
C GLY A 171 -20.09 -1.93 16.74
N LYS A 172 -19.59 -2.84 15.89
CA LYS A 172 -18.94 -2.45 14.62
C LYS A 172 -19.89 -1.74 13.67
N ILE A 173 -19.47 -0.58 13.17
CA ILE A 173 -20.26 0.30 12.30
C ILE A 173 -19.47 0.75 11.07
N PRO A 174 -20.14 1.12 9.96
CA PRO A 174 -19.48 1.68 8.78
C PRO A 174 -18.87 3.06 9.05
N PRO A 175 -17.94 3.56 8.21
CA PRO A 175 -17.32 4.88 8.38
C PRO A 175 -18.25 6.09 8.33
N VAL A 176 -19.36 5.97 7.60
CA VAL A 176 -20.41 6.98 7.54
C VAL A 176 -21.71 6.30 7.87
N GLY A 177 -22.49 6.90 8.76
CA GLY A 177 -23.74 6.28 9.17
C GLY A 177 -24.58 7.17 10.08
N CYS A 178 -25.80 6.69 10.31
CA CYS A 178 -26.76 7.28 11.20
C CYS A 178 -27.59 6.15 11.82
N ILE A 179 -27.82 6.21 13.13
CA ILE A 179 -28.69 5.28 13.84
C ILE A 179 -29.65 6.03 14.77
N ILE A 180 -30.76 5.37 15.06
CA ILE A 180 -31.66 5.73 16.14
C ILE A 180 -31.24 4.89 17.36
N TYR A 181 -30.67 5.53 18.36
CA TYR A 181 -30.18 4.90 19.58
C TYR A 181 -31.25 4.95 20.68
N PRO A 182 -31.71 3.81 21.23
CA PRO A 182 -32.70 3.80 22.30
C PRO A 182 -32.10 4.28 23.63
N LEU A 183 -32.85 5.08 24.37
CA LEU A 183 -32.42 5.63 25.66
C LEU A 183 -33.18 4.97 26.81
N SER A 184 -32.44 4.52 27.83
CA SER A 184 -33.05 4.08 29.09
C SER A 184 -33.72 5.26 29.80
N GLN A 185 -34.90 5.00 30.37
CA GLN A 185 -35.60 5.96 31.21
C GLN A 185 -35.10 5.92 32.67
N GLN A 186 -34.24 4.95 33.00
CA GLN A 186 -33.59 4.87 34.29
C GLN A 186 -32.24 5.60 34.23
N PRO A 187 -31.94 6.49 35.20
CA PRO A 187 -30.62 7.11 35.30
C PRO A 187 -29.52 6.05 35.32
N SER A 188 -28.42 6.31 34.60
CA SER A 188 -27.21 5.47 34.59
C SER A 188 -27.40 4.03 34.08
N SER A 189 -28.46 3.74 33.33
CA SER A 189 -28.72 2.44 32.71
C SER A 189 -28.66 2.54 31.17
N GLN A 190 -28.10 1.52 30.50
CA GLN A 190 -28.10 1.36 29.03
C GLN A 190 -28.65 -0.03 28.69
N THR A 191 -29.35 -0.15 27.56
CA THR A 191 -29.87 -1.43 27.01
C THR A 191 -29.09 -1.83 25.78
#